data_AF-A0A1H8KMY5-F1
#
_entry.id   AF-A0A1H8KMY5-F1
#
_cell.length_a   1.000
_cell.length_b   1.000
_cell.length_c   1.000
_cell.angle_alpha   90.00
_cell.angle_beta   90.00
_cell.angle_gamma   90.00
#
_symmetry.space_group_name_H-M   'P 1'
#
loop_
_entity.id
_entity.type
_entity.pdbx_description
1 polymer ?
#
loop_
_entity_poly.entity_id
_entity_poly.type
_entity_poly.pdbx_seq_one_letter_code
_entity_poly.pdbx_strand_id
1 'polypeptide(L)'
;MKTRTKILYFSMAFLMLVGCADNANEETKAEPSVSENGSVVEVDGNEKSIEDTNDGSTEEAMTDSDDASSEKKVEEKDLLSQYSSEQIEYARVWLQLGPNQELDELNVWHIAAGEPLNPDDETSATYREDVIQLAGSRLIDGSVTYSGNGDGTINVYNVPLRWDGVYPAGEEFYTEIINNTKLVYVDPGDDKKIIELIKLQIVHN
;
A
#
# COMPACT_ATOMS: atom_id res chain seq x y z
N MET A 1 -63.56 -21.15 -10.16
CA MET A 1 -62.91 -22.35 -10.74
C MET A 1 -62.48 -22.04 -12.16
N LYS A 2 -61.19 -22.29 -12.41
CA LYS A 2 -60.41 -22.48 -13.65
C LYS A 2 -61.19 -22.44 -14.98
N THR A 3 -60.72 -21.82 -16.05
CA THR A 3 -59.41 -22.01 -16.71
C THR A 3 -59.11 -20.83 -17.64
N ARG A 4 -57.89 -20.28 -17.63
CA ARG A 4 -57.30 -19.63 -18.83
C ARG A 4 -55.84 -20.02 -18.97
N THR A 5 -55.61 -20.67 -20.10
CA THR A 5 -54.38 -21.32 -20.56
C THR A 5 -53.29 -20.29 -20.84
N LYS A 6 -52.06 -20.59 -20.40
CA LYS A 6 -50.84 -19.81 -20.67
C LYS A 6 -50.46 -19.94 -22.14
N ILE A 7 -50.11 -18.83 -22.78
CA ILE A 7 -49.33 -18.84 -24.03
C ILE A 7 -48.07 -18.02 -23.77
N LEU A 8 -46.95 -18.75 -23.76
CA LEU A 8 -45.57 -18.26 -23.75
C LEU A 8 -45.27 -17.65 -25.13
N TYR A 9 -44.71 -16.43 -25.16
CA TYR A 9 -44.04 -15.91 -26.34
C TYR A 9 -42.53 -15.93 -26.09
N PHE A 10 -41.87 -16.72 -26.92
CA PHE A 10 -40.43 -16.98 -26.98
C PHE A 10 -39.82 -15.92 -27.92
N SER A 11 -39.06 -14.95 -27.39
CA SER A 11 -38.31 -14.02 -28.24
C SER A 11 -36.94 -14.60 -28.59
N MET A 12 -36.88 -15.25 -29.75
CA MET A 12 -35.65 -15.66 -30.43
C MET A 12 -35.02 -14.41 -31.07
N ALA A 13 -33.99 -13.84 -30.45
CA ALA A 13 -33.15 -12.82 -31.08
C ALA A 13 -31.90 -13.50 -31.67
N PHE A 14 -31.93 -13.70 -32.99
CA PHE A 14 -30.77 -14.08 -33.79
C PHE A 14 -29.87 -12.85 -33.98
N LEU A 15 -28.65 -12.87 -33.43
CA LEU A 15 -27.57 -11.97 -33.81
C LEU A 15 -26.52 -12.80 -34.56
N MET A 16 -26.52 -12.66 -35.89
CA MET A 16 -25.45 -13.13 -36.77
C MET A 16 -24.39 -12.05 -36.84
N LEU A 17 -23.16 -12.37 -36.40
CA LEU A 17 -21.96 -11.64 -36.79
C LEU A 17 -20.95 -12.64 -37.35
N VAL A 18 -20.76 -12.51 -38.67
CA VAL A 18 -19.67 -12.99 -39.53
C VAL A 18 -18.34 -12.48 -38.93
N GLY A 19 -17.23 -13.21 -38.82
CA GLY A 19 -16.60 -14.13 -39.76
C GLY A 19 -15.39 -13.43 -40.41
N CYS A 20 -14.22 -13.48 -39.76
CA CYS A 20 -12.93 -13.18 -40.38
C CYS A 20 -11.95 -14.30 -39.97
N ALA A 21 -11.64 -15.15 -40.94
CA ALA A 21 -10.59 -16.14 -40.86
C ALA A 21 -9.73 -15.97 -42.11
N ASP A 22 -8.47 -15.63 -41.90
CA ASP A 22 -7.34 -15.69 -42.84
C ASP A 22 -6.09 -15.47 -41.98
N ASN A 23 -5.00 -16.23 -42.03
CA ASN A 23 -4.69 -17.53 -42.59
C ASN A 23 -3.34 -17.90 -41.90
N ALA A 24 -3.15 -19.15 -41.50
CA ALA A 24 -1.85 -19.61 -41.01
C ALA A 24 -0.98 -20.02 -42.20
N ASN A 25 0.24 -19.48 -42.31
CA ASN A 25 1.33 -20.21 -42.94
C ASN A 25 2.73 -19.75 -42.48
N GLU A 26 3.49 -20.76 -42.05
CA GLU A 26 4.95 -20.96 -42.15
C GLU A 26 5.98 -20.03 -41.45
N GLU A 27 6.76 -20.69 -40.57
CA GLU A 27 8.12 -20.32 -40.18
C GLU A 27 9.05 -20.22 -41.40
N THR A 28 9.88 -19.18 -41.48
CA THR A 28 11.26 -19.30 -42.00
C THR A 28 12.16 -18.26 -41.35
N LYS A 29 13.31 -18.75 -40.86
CA LYS A 29 14.40 -18.08 -40.15
C LYS A 29 15.34 -17.34 -41.13
N ALA A 30 15.72 -16.10 -40.82
CA ALA A 30 17.08 -15.53 -41.01
C ALA A 30 17.17 -14.05 -40.55
N GLU A 31 18.06 -13.75 -39.61
CA GLU A 31 18.68 -12.42 -39.39
C GLU A 31 19.81 -12.20 -40.44
N PRO A 32 20.65 -11.13 -40.39
CA PRO A 32 20.53 -9.77 -39.82
C PRO A 32 20.87 -8.66 -40.86
N SER A 33 20.73 -7.38 -40.53
CA SER A 33 21.78 -6.36 -40.80
C SER A 33 21.47 -4.97 -40.23
N VAL A 34 22.54 -4.41 -39.69
CA VAL A 34 22.76 -3.09 -39.10
C VAL A 34 22.82 -2.00 -40.18
N SER A 35 22.42 -0.78 -39.82
CA SER A 35 23.15 0.50 -40.04
C SER A 35 22.13 1.65 -40.12
N GLU A 36 22.02 2.54 -39.13
CA GLU A 36 22.93 3.63 -38.75
C GLU A 36 22.64 4.93 -39.52
N ASN A 37 22.80 6.03 -38.78
CA ASN A 37 22.84 7.43 -39.17
C ASN A 37 21.53 8.08 -39.63
N GLY A 38 21.16 9.25 -39.11
CA GLY A 38 21.92 10.16 -38.25
C GLY A 38 21.67 11.59 -38.66
N SER A 39 22.14 12.48 -37.77
CA SER A 39 22.44 13.89 -38.00
C SER A 39 21.29 14.89 -38.08
N VAL A 40 21.38 16.10 -37.52
CA VAL A 40 22.35 16.81 -36.65
C VAL A 40 21.67 18.19 -36.42
N VAL A 41 21.53 18.64 -35.16
CA VAL A 41 22.26 19.75 -34.50
C VAL A 41 21.87 21.17 -34.95
N GLU A 42 21.77 22.06 -33.96
CA GLU A 42 22.47 23.36 -33.77
C GLU A 42 21.66 24.13 -32.70
N VAL A 43 22.11 24.24 -31.45
CA VAL A 43 23.18 25.10 -30.87
C VAL A 43 22.70 26.54 -30.66
N ASP A 44 22.79 27.02 -29.41
CA ASP A 44 23.60 28.17 -28.92
C ASP A 44 23.10 28.47 -27.49
N GLY A 45 23.88 28.64 -26.42
CA GLY A 45 25.29 28.95 -26.28
C GLY A 45 25.46 30.16 -25.36
N ASN A 46 26.15 29.95 -24.24
CA ASN A 46 27.25 30.80 -23.74
C ASN A 46 27.19 31.26 -22.26
N GLU A 47 28.28 30.91 -21.58
CA GLU A 47 28.75 31.32 -20.26
C GLU A 47 29.10 32.82 -20.19
N LYS A 48 29.17 33.41 -18.97
CA LYS A 48 30.39 34.09 -18.50
C LYS A 48 30.35 34.46 -17.00
N SER A 49 31.39 34.08 -16.27
CA SER A 49 31.82 34.64 -14.98
C SER A 49 32.67 35.90 -15.19
N ILE A 50 32.52 36.95 -14.37
CA ILE A 50 33.56 37.96 -14.07
C ILE A 50 33.32 38.54 -12.65
N GLU A 51 34.33 38.43 -11.77
CA GLU A 51 34.58 39.27 -10.59
C GLU A 51 34.99 40.68 -11.02
N ASP A 52 34.58 41.74 -10.31
CA ASP A 52 35.54 42.79 -9.94
C ASP A 52 35.06 43.71 -8.80
N THR A 53 36.04 44.41 -8.27
CA THR A 53 36.27 44.90 -6.90
C THR A 53 36.04 46.41 -6.78
N ASN A 54 35.62 46.93 -5.61
CA ASN A 54 36.05 48.24 -5.02
C ASN A 54 35.36 48.46 -3.65
N ASP A 55 36.05 48.41 -2.52
CA ASP A 55 36.82 49.49 -1.85
C ASP A 55 35.97 50.60 -1.19
N GLY A 56 36.26 50.87 0.09
CA GLY A 56 35.62 51.93 0.88
C GLY A 56 35.55 51.69 2.39
N SER A 57 36.68 51.84 3.07
CA SER A 57 36.84 51.98 4.52
C SER A 57 35.90 53.06 5.13
N THR A 58 35.46 52.91 6.39
CA THR A 58 35.70 53.80 7.57
C THR A 58 34.55 53.75 8.62
N GLU A 59 34.92 53.34 9.84
CA GLU A 59 34.47 53.69 11.22
C GLU A 59 32.99 53.92 11.64
N GLU A 60 32.61 53.15 12.67
CA GLU A 60 31.95 53.51 13.96
C GLU A 60 30.74 54.47 13.97
N ALA A 61 29.57 53.95 14.39
CA ALA A 61 28.77 54.57 15.46
C ALA A 61 27.60 53.65 15.89
N MET A 62 27.48 53.47 17.21
CA MET A 62 26.39 52.76 17.89
C MET A 62 25.01 53.36 17.57
N THR A 63 24.01 52.50 17.39
CA THR A 63 22.64 52.78 17.81
C THR A 63 21.96 51.49 18.26
N ASP A 64 21.57 51.53 19.52
CA ASP A 64 20.78 50.55 20.25
C ASP A 64 19.40 50.41 19.59
N SER A 65 18.98 49.19 19.34
CA SER A 65 17.57 48.84 19.12
C SER A 65 17.39 47.37 19.44
N ASP A 66 16.93 47.16 20.68
CA ASP A 66 16.14 46.02 21.09
C ASP A 66 15.13 45.65 19.99
N ASP A 67 15.40 44.58 19.27
CA ASP A 67 14.33 43.70 18.81
C ASP A 67 14.87 42.27 18.85
N ALA A 68 14.81 41.71 20.06
CA ALA A 68 14.86 40.28 20.26
C ALA A 68 13.62 39.66 19.60
N SER A 69 13.67 39.49 18.27
CA SER A 69 12.88 38.48 17.59
C SER A 69 13.46 37.12 17.99
N SER A 70 13.19 36.73 19.24
CA SER A 70 13.11 35.32 19.55
C SER A 70 11.93 34.82 18.74
N GLU A 71 12.19 34.34 17.53
CA GLU A 71 11.36 33.31 16.93
C GLU A 71 11.27 32.22 18.01
N LYS A 72 10.15 32.23 18.75
CA LYS A 72 9.78 31.10 19.57
C LYS A 72 9.65 29.96 18.58
N LYS A 73 10.71 29.17 18.44
CA LYS A 73 10.64 27.78 18.06
C LYS A 73 9.60 27.20 19.01
N VAL A 74 8.36 27.15 18.56
CA VAL A 74 7.35 26.32 19.20
C VAL A 74 8.00 24.95 19.13
N GLU A 75 8.45 24.44 20.27
CA GLU A 75 8.81 23.03 20.38
C GLU A 75 7.60 22.29 19.84
N GLU A 76 7.75 21.73 18.64
CA GLU A 76 6.78 20.87 18.02
C GLU A 76 6.71 19.67 18.94
N LYS A 77 5.78 19.73 19.89
CA LYS A 77 5.56 18.67 20.85
C LYS A 77 5.27 17.43 20.01
N ASP A 78 6.09 16.40 20.19
CA ASP A 78 5.85 15.09 19.61
C ASP A 78 4.42 14.67 19.97
N LEU A 79 3.52 14.75 18.98
CA LEU A 79 2.09 14.56 19.15
C LEU A 79 1.76 13.10 19.45
N LEU A 80 2.68 12.20 19.10
CA LEU A 80 2.54 10.76 19.26
C LEU A 80 3.11 10.25 20.59
N SER A 81 3.91 11.05 21.31
CA SER A 81 4.58 10.67 22.57
C SER A 81 3.67 10.14 23.68
N GLN A 82 2.35 10.38 23.60
CA GLN A 82 1.36 9.88 24.56
C GLN A 82 0.79 8.49 24.21
N TYR A 83 1.06 7.97 23.02
CA TYR A 83 0.57 6.67 22.53
C TYR A 83 1.65 5.62 22.61
N SER A 84 1.27 4.35 22.74
CA SER A 84 2.24 3.26 22.70
C SER A 84 2.79 3.05 21.29
N SER A 85 3.99 2.49 21.18
CA SER A 85 4.58 2.13 19.89
C SER A 85 3.67 1.21 19.07
N GLU A 86 2.99 0.28 19.72
CA GLU A 86 2.00 -0.62 19.11
C GLU A 86 0.82 0.14 18.50
N GLN A 87 0.21 1.07 19.26
CA GLN A 87 -0.89 1.88 18.76
C GLN A 87 -0.46 2.68 17.52
N ILE A 88 0.73 3.27 17.57
CA ILE A 88 1.32 4.02 16.45
C ILE A 88 1.57 3.11 15.26
N GLU A 89 2.12 1.90 15.49
CA GLU A 89 2.39 0.92 14.44
C GLU A 89 1.10 0.47 13.75
N TYR A 90 0.07 0.04 14.50
CA TYR A 90 -1.21 -0.40 13.93
C TYR A 90 -1.83 0.69 13.04
N ALA A 91 -1.80 1.94 13.50
CA ALA A 91 -2.31 3.07 12.75
C ALA A 91 -1.49 3.36 11.48
N ARG A 92 -0.16 3.31 11.55
CA ARG A 92 0.71 3.52 10.37
C ARG A 92 0.53 2.41 9.34
N VAL A 93 0.50 1.16 9.78
CA VAL A 93 0.28 0.00 8.91
C VAL A 93 -1.07 0.12 8.22
N TRP A 94 -2.14 0.46 8.95
CA TRP A 94 -3.45 0.67 8.34
C TRP A 94 -3.48 1.88 7.39
N LEU A 95 -2.86 3.00 7.76
CA LEU A 95 -2.80 4.19 6.91
C LEU A 95 -2.13 3.90 5.56
N GLN A 96 -1.11 3.04 5.56
CA GLN A 96 -0.34 2.70 4.37
C GLN A 96 -0.94 1.55 3.55
N LEU A 97 -1.48 0.51 4.22
CA LEU A 97 -1.85 -0.76 3.58
C LEU A 97 -3.34 -1.11 3.72
N GLY A 98 -4.06 -0.44 4.61
CA GLY A 98 -5.49 -0.64 4.81
C GLY A 98 -6.28 -0.28 3.54
N PRO A 99 -7.10 -1.19 3.00
CA PRO A 99 -7.74 -0.98 1.69
C PRO A 99 -8.87 0.06 1.77
N ASN A 100 -9.40 0.34 2.97
CA ASN A 100 -10.33 1.43 3.21
C ASN A 100 -9.89 2.31 4.39
N GLN A 101 -9.78 3.62 4.16
CA GLN A 101 -9.40 4.60 5.18
C GLN A 101 -10.62 5.20 5.91
N GLU A 102 -11.83 5.02 5.37
CA GLU A 102 -13.08 5.47 5.97
C GLU A 102 -13.65 4.38 6.88
N LEU A 103 -13.06 4.25 8.08
CA LEU A 103 -13.45 3.26 9.08
C LEU A 103 -14.30 3.86 10.20
N ASP A 104 -15.22 3.05 10.71
CA ASP A 104 -15.87 3.30 12.00
C ASP A 104 -15.01 2.78 13.17
N GLU A 105 -14.29 1.67 12.95
CA GLU A 105 -13.44 1.00 13.95
C GLU A 105 -12.24 0.33 13.25
N LEU A 106 -11.11 0.26 13.94
CA LEU A 106 -9.92 -0.49 13.53
C LEU A 106 -9.67 -1.61 14.56
N ASN A 107 -10.07 -2.82 14.22
CA ASN A 107 -9.92 -3.97 15.10
C ASN A 107 -8.51 -4.55 14.98
N VAL A 108 -7.93 -4.95 16.12
CA VAL A 108 -6.57 -5.50 16.23
C VAL A 108 -6.64 -6.85 16.94
N TRP A 109 -6.15 -7.90 16.29
CA TRP A 109 -6.00 -9.22 16.87
C TRP A 109 -4.53 -9.65 16.86
N HIS A 110 -4.08 -10.21 17.97
CA HIS A 110 -2.79 -10.90 18.06
C HIS A 110 -3.00 -12.39 17.87
N ILE A 111 -2.24 -12.98 16.96
CA ILE A 111 -2.29 -14.41 16.65
C ILE A 111 -0.90 -14.98 16.93
N ALA A 112 -0.84 -15.94 17.86
CA ALA A 112 0.42 -16.50 18.29
C ALA A 112 1.05 -17.41 17.22
N ALA A 113 2.38 -17.51 17.26
CA ALA A 113 3.11 -18.52 16.50
C ALA A 113 2.56 -19.93 16.81
N GLY A 114 2.38 -20.73 15.75
CA GLY A 114 1.84 -22.08 15.83
C GLY A 114 0.31 -22.17 15.65
N GLU A 115 -0.43 -21.07 15.72
CA GLU A 115 -1.86 -21.06 15.36
C GLU A 115 -2.05 -21.32 13.85
N PRO A 116 -3.12 -22.03 13.44
CA PRO A 116 -3.39 -22.31 12.03
C PRO A 116 -3.84 -21.04 11.27
N LEU A 117 -3.47 -20.93 10.00
CA LEU A 117 -3.96 -19.89 9.08
C LEU A 117 -5.48 -19.98 8.90
N ASN A 118 -6.00 -21.20 8.75
CA ASN A 118 -7.41 -21.51 8.67
C ASN A 118 -7.77 -22.61 9.69
N PRO A 119 -8.38 -22.26 10.83
CA PRO A 119 -8.76 -23.24 11.86
C PRO A 119 -9.76 -24.31 11.37
N ASP A 120 -10.48 -24.05 10.28
CA ASP A 120 -11.51 -24.93 9.74
C ASP A 120 -10.95 -25.95 8.72
N ASP A 121 -9.63 -25.95 8.45
CA ASP A 121 -8.99 -26.84 7.49
C ASP A 121 -7.81 -27.60 8.12
N GLU A 122 -7.90 -28.92 8.14
CA GLU A 122 -6.85 -29.81 8.69
C GLU A 122 -5.52 -29.76 7.93
N THR A 123 -5.52 -29.26 6.69
CA THR A 123 -4.31 -29.08 5.88
C THR A 123 -3.70 -27.69 6.04
N SER A 124 -4.25 -26.85 6.92
CA SER A 124 -3.76 -25.51 7.18
C SER A 124 -2.31 -25.52 7.69
N ALA A 125 -1.49 -24.66 7.08
CA ALA A 125 -0.21 -24.30 7.67
C ALA A 125 -0.43 -23.49 8.95
N THR A 126 0.64 -23.30 9.72
CA THR A 126 0.64 -22.48 10.95
C THR A 126 1.52 -21.25 10.80
N TYR A 127 1.22 -20.20 11.56
CA TYR A 127 2.08 -19.02 11.65
C TYR A 127 3.43 -19.38 12.28
N ARG A 128 4.52 -18.89 11.68
CA ARG A 128 5.90 -19.19 12.13
C ARG A 128 6.36 -18.29 13.28
N GLU A 129 5.71 -17.16 13.43
CA GLU A 129 5.98 -16.10 14.38
C GLU A 129 4.65 -15.47 14.79
N ASP A 130 4.66 -14.65 15.84
CA ASP A 130 3.48 -13.91 16.26
C ASP A 130 3.12 -12.89 15.18
N VAL A 131 1.84 -12.83 14.82
CA VAL A 131 1.31 -11.90 13.82
C VAL A 131 0.18 -11.06 14.40
N ILE A 132 -0.01 -9.89 13.78
CA ILE A 132 -1.10 -8.97 14.05
C ILE A 132 -2.02 -8.98 12.82
N GLN A 133 -3.33 -9.12 13.05
CA GLN A 133 -4.34 -8.87 12.03
C GLN A 133 -5.08 -7.58 12.37
N LEU A 134 -5.09 -6.66 11.41
CA LEU A 134 -5.89 -5.44 11.43
C LEU A 134 -7.10 -5.62 10.52
N ALA A 135 -8.29 -5.18 10.93
CA ALA A 135 -9.44 -5.11 10.04
C ALA A 135 -10.40 -3.97 10.40
N GLY A 136 -11.12 -3.47 9.39
CA GLY A 136 -12.27 -2.61 9.64
C GLY A 136 -13.47 -3.39 10.19
N SER A 137 -14.51 -2.67 10.63
CA SER A 137 -15.73 -3.29 11.18
C SER A 137 -16.59 -3.98 10.12
N ARG A 138 -16.49 -3.55 8.85
CA ARG A 138 -17.25 -4.11 7.73
C ARG A 138 -16.33 -4.96 6.85
N LEU A 139 -16.86 -6.04 6.27
CA LEU A 139 -16.06 -6.91 5.38
C LEU A 139 -15.42 -6.17 4.21
N ILE A 140 -16.09 -5.14 3.68
CA ILE A 140 -15.56 -4.34 2.56
C ILE A 140 -14.37 -3.48 2.97
N ASP A 141 -14.19 -3.24 4.28
CA ASP A 141 -13.05 -2.48 4.79
C ASP A 141 -11.75 -3.30 4.76
N GLY A 142 -11.86 -4.62 4.58
CA GLY A 142 -10.73 -5.52 4.40
C GLY A 142 -9.88 -5.73 5.65
N SER A 143 -8.70 -6.31 5.44
CA SER A 143 -7.75 -6.64 6.50
C SER A 143 -6.31 -6.55 6.05
N VAL A 144 -5.39 -6.43 7.00
CA VAL A 144 -3.95 -6.56 6.82
C VAL A 144 -3.43 -7.52 7.90
N THR A 145 -2.73 -8.58 7.52
CA THR A 145 -2.06 -9.50 8.46
C THR A 145 -0.55 -9.36 8.29
N TYR A 146 0.17 -9.12 9.39
CA TYR A 146 1.61 -8.86 9.34
C TYR A 146 2.34 -9.24 10.63
N SER A 147 3.66 -9.41 10.58
CA SER A 147 4.54 -9.44 11.75
C SER A 147 5.47 -8.22 11.77
N GLY A 148 5.75 -7.68 12.96
CA GLY A 148 6.63 -6.53 13.15
C GLY A 148 8.09 -6.94 13.38
N ASN A 149 9.04 -6.30 12.68
CA ASN A 149 10.47 -6.61 12.80
C ASN A 149 11.20 -5.73 13.85
N GLY A 150 10.54 -4.70 14.38
CA GLY A 150 11.10 -3.79 15.39
C GLY A 150 12.10 -2.75 14.85
N ASP A 151 12.34 -2.72 13.54
CA ASP A 151 13.27 -1.80 12.85
C ASP A 151 12.57 -0.81 11.92
N GLY A 152 11.23 -0.71 12.01
CA GLY A 152 10.40 0.08 11.10
C GLY A 152 9.97 -0.68 9.84
N THR A 153 10.28 -1.97 9.73
CA THR A 153 9.76 -2.85 8.69
C THR A 153 8.81 -3.93 9.24
N ILE A 154 7.99 -4.49 8.35
CA ILE A 154 7.03 -5.56 8.65
C ILE A 154 7.09 -6.65 7.57
N ASN A 155 6.71 -7.87 7.92
CA ASN A 155 6.44 -8.94 6.95
C ASN A 155 4.92 -9.06 6.75
N VAL A 156 4.42 -8.72 5.57
CA VAL A 156 2.99 -8.76 5.23
C VAL A 156 2.62 -10.14 4.66
N TYR A 157 1.56 -10.73 5.19
CA TYR A 157 1.00 -12.00 4.75
C TYR A 157 -0.21 -11.78 3.85
N ASN A 158 -0.35 -12.62 2.83
CA ASN A 158 -1.53 -12.62 1.95
C ASN A 158 -2.63 -13.56 2.49
N VAL A 159 -3.07 -13.30 3.73
CA VAL A 159 -4.13 -14.07 4.39
C VAL A 159 -5.46 -13.33 4.25
N PRO A 160 -6.52 -13.97 3.73
CA PRO A 160 -7.83 -13.34 3.63
C PRO A 160 -8.49 -13.23 5.02
N LEU A 161 -9.30 -12.18 5.21
CA LEU A 161 -10.14 -12.06 6.40
C LEU A 161 -11.18 -13.19 6.52
N ARG A 162 -11.61 -13.74 5.38
CA ARG A 162 -12.62 -14.80 5.30
C ARG A 162 -12.19 -15.87 4.30
N TRP A 163 -12.34 -17.11 4.71
CA TRP A 163 -12.08 -18.28 3.87
C TRP A 163 -13.41 -18.80 3.27
N ASP A 164 -13.68 -18.50 1.99
CA ASP A 164 -14.90 -18.91 1.27
C ASP A 164 -14.65 -20.11 0.32
N GLY A 165 -13.83 -21.06 0.75
CA GLY A 165 -13.37 -22.19 -0.08
C GLY A 165 -14.06 -23.54 0.19
N VAL A 166 -13.59 -24.57 -0.54
CA VAL A 166 -13.88 -25.98 -0.25
C VAL A 166 -12.68 -26.55 0.49
N TYR A 167 -12.92 -27.27 1.60
CA TYR A 167 -11.88 -27.86 2.43
C TYR A 167 -11.89 -29.39 2.35
N PRO A 168 -10.73 -30.06 2.45
CA PRO A 168 -9.40 -29.46 2.60
C PRO A 168 -8.90 -28.79 1.30
N ALA A 169 -8.27 -27.62 1.43
CA ALA A 169 -7.69 -26.88 0.30
C ALA A 169 -6.32 -27.44 -0.13
N GLY A 170 -5.66 -28.20 0.75
CA GLY A 170 -4.37 -28.85 0.50
C GLY A 170 -3.18 -28.08 1.06
N GLU A 171 -2.14 -28.80 1.51
CA GLU A 171 -0.97 -28.21 2.17
C GLU A 171 -0.19 -27.23 1.28
N GLU A 172 -0.12 -27.48 -0.03
CA GLU A 172 0.58 -26.61 -0.99
C GLU A 172 -0.01 -25.20 -1.02
N PHE A 173 -1.34 -25.07 -0.96
CA PHE A 173 -2.05 -23.79 -0.95
C PHE A 173 -1.64 -22.93 0.26
N TYR A 174 -1.67 -23.50 1.46
CA TYR A 174 -1.28 -22.78 2.68
C TYR A 174 0.23 -22.53 2.75
N THR A 175 1.03 -23.45 2.22
CA THR A 175 2.49 -23.31 2.13
C THR A 175 2.88 -22.13 1.24
N GLU A 176 2.15 -21.90 0.14
CA GLU A 176 2.34 -20.74 -0.72
C GLU A 176 2.08 -19.42 0.04
N ILE A 177 1.00 -19.36 0.84
CA ILE A 177 0.65 -18.17 1.63
C ILE A 177 1.73 -17.85 2.66
N ILE A 178 2.18 -18.84 3.44
CA ILE A 178 3.16 -18.61 4.52
C ILE A 178 4.59 -18.35 4.01
N ASN A 179 4.94 -18.83 2.81
CA ASN A 179 6.26 -18.61 2.22
C ASN A 179 6.38 -17.31 1.43
N ASN A 180 5.27 -16.75 0.96
CA ASN A 180 5.26 -15.57 0.11
C ASN A 180 4.97 -14.29 0.91
N THR A 181 5.63 -14.11 2.05
CA THR A 181 5.57 -12.86 2.80
C THR A 181 6.27 -11.73 2.05
N LYS A 182 5.79 -10.50 2.24
CA LYS A 182 6.39 -9.30 1.63
C LYS A 182 6.98 -8.42 2.71
N LEU A 183 8.28 -8.17 2.63
CA LEU A 183 8.95 -7.18 3.48
C LEU A 183 8.56 -5.77 3.04
N VAL A 184 8.04 -4.96 3.96
CA VAL A 184 7.56 -3.60 3.71
C VAL A 184 8.14 -2.65 4.76
N TYR A 185 8.65 -1.50 4.32
CA TYR A 185 8.97 -0.38 5.21
C TYR A 185 7.69 0.38 5.57
N VAL A 186 7.50 0.66 6.86
CA VAL A 186 6.34 1.40 7.37
C VAL A 186 6.70 2.89 7.42
N ASP A 187 6.00 3.68 6.61
CA ASP A 187 6.15 5.13 6.56
C ASP A 187 5.71 5.77 7.89
N PRO A 188 6.53 6.65 8.50
CA PRO A 188 6.14 7.39 9.70
C PRO A 188 4.83 8.17 9.56
N GLY A 189 4.44 8.58 8.35
CA GLY A 189 3.15 9.18 8.03
C GLY A 189 2.90 10.57 8.63
N ASP A 190 1.63 11.01 8.56
CA ASP A 190 1.17 12.26 9.17
C ASP A 190 0.62 11.97 10.58
N ASP A 191 1.18 12.62 11.60
CA ASP A 191 0.83 12.41 13.01
C ASP A 191 -0.67 12.61 13.29
N LYS A 192 -1.35 13.55 12.62
CA LYS A 192 -2.78 13.80 12.87
C LYS A 192 -3.63 12.65 12.35
N LYS A 193 -3.34 12.15 11.15
CA LYS A 193 -4.03 10.97 10.59
C LYS A 193 -3.78 9.72 11.43
N ILE A 194 -2.57 9.55 11.93
CA ILE A 194 -2.22 8.46 12.84
C ILE A 194 -3.06 8.56 14.11
N ILE A 195 -3.15 9.74 14.72
CA ILE A 195 -3.97 9.98 15.91
C ILE A 195 -5.45 9.70 15.65
N GLU A 196 -5.97 10.03 14.47
CA GLU A 196 -7.35 9.69 14.07
C GLU A 196 -7.57 8.18 14.05
N LEU A 197 -6.68 7.41 13.42
CA LEU A 197 -6.76 5.95 13.39
C LEU A 197 -6.56 5.31 14.77
N ILE A 198 -5.65 5.82 15.60
CA ILE A 198 -5.44 5.31 16.97
C ILE A 198 -6.74 5.39 17.79
N LYS A 199 -7.52 6.46 17.63
CA LYS A 199 -8.79 6.63 18.37
C LYS A 199 -9.86 5.61 17.96
N LEU A 200 -9.72 4.97 16.80
CA LEU A 200 -10.64 3.94 16.32
C LEU A 200 -10.21 2.53 16.74
N GLN A 201 -9.04 2.37 17.37
CA GLN A 201 -8.49 1.06 17.68
C GLN A 201 -9.29 0.31 18.74
N ILE A 202 -9.61 -0.95 18.45
CA ILE A 202 -10.19 -1.91 19.38
C ILE A 202 -9.27 -3.12 19.43
N VAL A 203 -8.54 -3.26 20.53
CA VAL A 203 -7.61 -4.38 20.75
C VAL A 203 -8.35 -5.53 21.41
N HIS A 204 -8.30 -6.69 20.75
CA HIS A 204 -8.90 -7.93 21.23
C HIS A 204 -7.85 -8.75 21.98
N ASN A 205 -8.24 -9.37 23.09
CA ASN A 205 -7.38 -10.23 23.92
C ASN A 205 -7.75 -11.70 23.75
#